data_AF-A0A8S0SJ32-F1
#
_entry.id   AF-A0A8S0SJ32-F1
#
_cell.length_a   1.000
_cell.length_b   1.000
_cell.length_c   1.000
_cell.angle_alpha   90.00
_cell.angle_beta   90.00
_cell.angle_gamma   90.00
#
_symmetry.space_group_name_H-M   'P 1'
#
loop_
_entity.id
_entity.type
_entity.pdbx_description
1 polymer ?
#
loop_
_entity_poly.entity_id
_entity_poly.type
_entity_poly.pdbx_seq_one_letter_code
_entity_poly.pdbx_strand_id
1 'polypeptide(L)'
;MVCAPMGHILYDEVMKYNPKNPSWFNRDRFVLSAGHGCMLQYALLHLAGYDSEEDLKSFHQWGSKTPGHPENFETLGIEVTTGPLGPGICNAVGLALAEKHLAARYNKSSSEIVDHYT
;
A
#
# COMPACT_ATOMS: atom_id res chain seq x y z
N MET A 1 8.91 -11.29 9.58
CA MET A 1 9.69 -12.41 9.01
C MET A 1 8.82 -13.38 8.23
N VAL A 2 7.79 -14.01 8.83
CA VAL A 2 7.01 -15.08 8.16
C VAL A 2 6.34 -14.63 6.85
N CYS A 3 5.84 -13.39 6.77
CA CYS A 3 5.17 -12.89 5.56
C CYS A 3 6.14 -12.35 4.48
N ALA A 4 7.46 -12.46 4.66
CA ALA A 4 8.43 -11.96 3.68
C ALA A 4 8.30 -12.64 2.29
N PRO A 5 8.11 -13.97 2.17
CA PRO A 5 7.91 -14.60 0.87
C PRO A 5 6.65 -14.08 0.15
N MET A 6 5.55 -13.92 0.89
CA MET A 6 4.32 -13.35 0.33
C MET A 6 4.52 -11.90 -0.11
N GLY A 7 5.21 -11.10 0.71
CA GLY A 7 5.55 -9.72 0.38
C GLY A 7 6.39 -9.60 -0.89
N HIS A 8 7.39 -10.47 -1.05
CA HIS A 8 8.23 -10.51 -2.25
C HIS A 8 7.41 -10.79 -3.50
N ILE A 9 6.60 -11.87 -3.50
CA ILE A 9 5.75 -12.19 -4.65
C ILE A 9 4.78 -11.04 -4.97
N LEU A 10 4.16 -10.45 -3.94
CA LEU A 10 3.21 -9.35 -4.15
C LEU A 10 3.87 -8.12 -4.77
N TYR A 11 4.99 -7.65 -4.22
CA TYR A 11 5.62 -6.42 -4.71
C TYR A 11 6.46 -6.64 -5.97
N ASP A 12 7.19 -7.74 -6.10
CA ASP A 12 8.12 -7.93 -7.22
C ASP A 12 7.43 -8.50 -8.47
N GLU A 13 6.41 -9.35 -8.29
CA GLU A 13 5.85 -10.15 -9.39
C GLU A 13 4.39 -9.84 -9.73
N VAL A 14 3.56 -9.46 -8.74
CA VAL A 14 2.10 -9.42 -8.93
C VAL A 14 1.53 -8.00 -9.04
N MET A 15 1.83 -7.12 -8.09
CA MET A 15 1.14 -5.84 -7.98
C MET A 15 1.58 -4.85 -9.06
N LYS A 16 0.60 -4.15 -9.63
CA LYS A 16 0.81 -2.99 -10.50
C LYS A 16 0.95 -1.73 -9.67
N TYR A 17 2.15 -1.18 -9.54
CA TYR A 17 2.35 0.12 -8.90
C TYR A 17 3.50 0.88 -9.54
N ASN A 18 3.66 2.15 -9.17
CA ASN A 18 4.77 2.97 -9.62
C ASN A 18 5.42 3.67 -8.41
N PRO A 19 6.62 3.25 -7.98
CA PRO A 19 7.28 3.83 -6.81
C PRO A 19 7.63 5.32 -7.01
N LYS A 20 7.82 5.76 -8.27
CA LYS A 20 8.07 7.16 -8.62
C LYS A 20 6.79 7.98 -8.74
N ASN A 21 5.62 7.34 -8.76
CA ASN A 21 4.32 7.99 -8.75
C ASN A 21 3.33 7.23 -7.86
N PRO A 22 3.46 7.32 -6.53
CA PRO A 22 2.56 6.63 -5.59
C PRO A 22 1.10 7.07 -5.69
N SER A 23 0.82 8.22 -6.32
CA SER A 23 -0.54 8.70 -6.56
C SER A 23 -1.13 8.25 -7.90
N TRP A 24 -0.44 7.40 -8.67
CA TRP A 24 -0.97 6.83 -9.90
C TRP A 24 -2.36 6.21 -9.66
N PHE A 25 -3.35 6.74 -10.37
CA PHE A 25 -4.76 6.44 -10.14
C PHE A 25 -5.10 4.95 -10.27
N ASN A 26 -4.51 4.27 -11.24
CA ASN A 26 -4.85 2.89 -11.61
C ASN A 26 -3.81 1.87 -11.08
N ARG A 27 -3.22 2.17 -9.92
CA ARG A 27 -2.32 1.25 -9.20
C ARG A 27 -3.11 0.25 -8.36
N ASP A 28 -2.55 -0.92 -8.10
CA ASP A 28 -3.08 -1.81 -7.07
C ASP A 28 -2.88 -1.21 -5.68
N ARG A 29 -3.84 -1.45 -4.78
CA ARG A 29 -3.79 -0.94 -3.40
C ARG A 29 -3.40 -2.07 -2.47
N PHE A 30 -2.40 -1.82 -1.64
CA PHE A 30 -1.98 -2.74 -0.59
C PHE A 30 -2.31 -2.18 0.79
N VAL A 31 -2.98 -2.98 1.62
CA VAL A 31 -3.30 -2.63 3.01
C VAL A 31 -2.76 -3.67 3.97
N LEU A 32 -1.79 -3.27 4.80
CA LEU A 32 -1.32 -4.11 5.91
C LEU A 32 -2.26 -3.98 7.10
N SER A 33 -3.32 -4.79 7.16
CA SER A 33 -4.27 -4.71 8.28
C SER A 33 -3.67 -5.07 9.64
N ALA A 34 -2.64 -5.93 9.67
CA ALA A 34 -1.86 -6.23 10.86
C ALA A 34 -0.73 -5.19 11.03
N GLY A 35 -1.11 -3.94 11.32
CA GLY A 35 -0.20 -2.78 11.26
C GLY A 35 1.04 -2.88 12.16
N HIS A 36 1.02 -3.70 13.21
CA HIS A 36 2.20 -3.93 14.06
C HIS A 36 3.37 -4.57 13.29
N GLY A 37 3.11 -5.17 12.13
CA GLY A 37 4.13 -5.71 11.22
C GLY A 37 4.71 -4.67 10.24
N CYS A 38 4.59 -3.37 10.50
CA CYS A 38 4.88 -2.28 9.56
C CYS A 38 6.29 -2.33 8.93
N MET A 39 7.30 -2.83 9.64
CA MET A 39 8.65 -3.00 9.08
C MET A 39 8.69 -3.86 7.81
N LEU A 40 7.78 -4.82 7.67
CA LEU A 40 7.64 -5.57 6.43
C LEU A 40 7.27 -4.63 5.27
N GLN A 41 6.25 -3.80 5.45
CA GLN A 41 5.76 -2.89 4.41
C GLN A 41 6.79 -1.80 4.10
N TYR A 42 7.47 -1.24 5.12
CA TYR A 42 8.52 -0.25 4.89
C TYR A 42 9.71 -0.83 4.11
N ALA A 43 10.14 -2.06 4.44
CA ALA A 43 11.20 -2.75 3.70
C ALA A 43 10.78 -3.05 2.26
N LEU A 44 9.54 -3.50 2.03
CA LEU A 44 9.02 -3.76 0.68
C LEU A 44 8.94 -2.48 -0.14
N LEU A 45 8.47 -1.37 0.44
CA LEU A 45 8.45 -0.07 -0.24
C LEU A 45 9.87 0.39 -0.62
N HIS A 46 10.83 0.27 0.30
CA HIS A 46 12.22 0.60 0.00
C HIS A 46 12.77 -0.22 -1.16
N LEU A 47 12.63 -1.55 -1.10
CA LEU A 47 13.09 -2.47 -2.14
C LEU A 47 12.37 -2.26 -3.48
N ALA A 48 11.11 -1.85 -3.43
CA ALA A 48 10.31 -1.48 -4.59
C ALA A 48 10.75 -0.16 -5.23
N GLY A 49 11.67 0.60 -4.62
CA GLY A 49 12.23 1.84 -5.17
C GLY A 49 11.61 3.13 -4.63
N TYR A 50 10.90 3.09 -3.50
CA TYR A 50 10.53 4.29 -2.76
C TYR A 50 11.76 4.85 -2.04
N ASP A 51 11.95 6.17 -2.08
CA ASP A 51 13.07 6.84 -1.42
C ASP A 51 12.83 6.88 0.11
N SER A 52 13.42 5.92 0.83
CA SER A 52 13.16 5.69 2.26
C SER A 52 14.34 5.11 3.05
N GLU A 53 15.57 5.13 2.52
CA GLU A 53 16.72 4.51 3.20
C GLU A 53 17.00 5.13 4.59
N GLU A 54 17.04 6.46 4.67
CA GLU A 54 17.26 7.18 5.93
C GLU A 54 16.06 7.05 6.87
N ASP A 55 14.84 6.97 6.32
CA ASP A 55 13.64 6.74 7.10
C ASP A 55 13.67 5.34 7.75
N LEU A 56 14.16 4.30 7.08
CA LEU A 56 14.30 2.97 7.67
C LEU A 56 15.28 2.94 8.85
N LYS A 57 16.37 3.71 8.79
CA LYS A 57 17.36 3.82 9.89
C LYS A 57 16.77 4.52 11.11
N SER A 58 15.75 5.35 10.92
CA SER A 58 15.08 6.13 11.97
C SER A 58 13.73 5.53 12.39
N PHE A 59 13.53 4.23 12.21
CA PHE A 59 12.32 3.52 12.61
C PHE A 59 11.88 3.83 14.05
N HIS A 60 10.60 4.19 14.19
CA HIS A 60 9.95 4.57 15.46
C HIS A 60 10.59 5.78 16.15
N GLN A 61 11.41 6.56 15.46
CA GLN A 61 11.99 7.79 16.00
C GLN A 61 11.12 9.00 15.66
N TRP A 62 11.22 10.02 16.50
CA TRP A 62 10.51 11.29 16.32
C TRP A 62 10.84 11.92 14.96
N GLY A 63 9.79 12.31 14.21
CA GLY A 63 9.93 12.95 12.90
C GLY A 63 10.38 12.04 11.75
N SER A 64 10.46 10.72 11.97
CA SER A 64 10.71 9.74 10.91
C SER A 64 9.46 9.47 10.08
N LYS A 65 9.64 9.07 8.82
CA LYS A 65 8.54 8.56 7.98
C LYS A 65 8.30 7.06 8.13
N THR A 66 8.77 6.45 9.21
CA THR A 66 8.60 5.02 9.52
C THR A 66 8.06 4.85 10.95
N PRO A 67 6.84 5.36 11.23
CA PRO A 67 6.26 5.36 12.56
C PRO A 67 5.93 3.97 13.13
N GLY A 68 5.44 4.00 14.38
CA GLY A 68 4.88 2.91 15.18
C GLY A 68 4.15 1.82 14.39
N HIS A 69 3.29 2.32 13.51
CA HIS A 69 2.38 1.60 12.64
C HIS A 69 2.28 2.39 11.33
N PRO A 70 1.76 1.82 10.23
CA PRO A 70 1.63 2.52 8.96
C PRO A 70 0.70 3.73 9.12
N GLU A 71 1.16 4.91 8.67
CA GLU A 71 0.41 6.17 8.71
C GLU A 71 0.42 6.78 7.30
N ASN A 72 -0.76 6.95 6.70
CA ASN A 72 -0.88 7.37 5.30
C ASN A 72 -0.52 8.85 5.04
N PHE A 73 -0.59 9.67 6.08
CA PHE A 73 -0.24 11.08 6.03
C PHE A 73 1.26 11.33 6.22
N GLU A 74 2.01 10.31 6.66
CA GLU A 74 3.44 10.42 6.99
C GLU A 74 4.31 9.69 5.95
N THR A 75 3.95 8.45 5.60
CA THR A 75 4.77 7.58 4.74
C THR A 75 4.15 7.45 3.33
N LEU A 76 4.91 7.82 2.30
CA LEU A 76 4.49 7.62 0.90
C LEU A 76 4.33 6.13 0.57
N GLY A 77 3.25 5.77 -0.14
CA GLY A 77 2.92 4.38 -0.49
C GLY A 77 2.11 3.63 0.57
N ILE A 78 1.83 4.25 1.73
CA ILE A 78 0.86 3.74 2.68
C ILE A 78 -0.53 4.28 2.31
N GLU A 79 -1.45 3.37 1.98
CA GLU A 79 -2.82 3.76 1.57
C GLU A 79 -3.66 4.26 2.74
N VAL A 80 -3.58 3.57 3.88
CA VAL A 80 -4.41 3.83 5.06
C VAL A 80 -3.64 3.64 6.35
N THR A 81 -3.98 4.44 7.35
CA THR A 81 -3.42 4.28 8.69
C THR A 81 -4.00 3.04 9.36
N THR A 82 -3.13 2.19 9.91
CA THR A 82 -3.51 0.97 10.63
C THR A 82 -2.79 0.87 11.97
N GLY A 83 -3.11 -0.14 12.77
CA GLY A 83 -2.52 -0.34 14.10
C GLY A 83 -3.53 -0.99 15.04
N PRO A 84 -4.68 -0.34 15.30
CA PRO A 84 -5.85 -1.03 15.83
C PRO A 84 -6.22 -2.19 14.89
N LEU A 85 -6.36 -3.39 15.44
CA LEU A 85 -6.69 -4.58 14.67
C LEU A 85 -8.16 -4.53 14.20
N GLY A 86 -8.41 -4.90 12.94
CA GLY A 86 -9.74 -4.91 12.34
C GLY A 86 -9.96 -3.82 11.28
N PRO A 87 -9.80 -2.51 11.57
CA PRO A 87 -10.08 -1.45 10.61
C PRO A 87 -9.37 -1.56 9.26
N GLY A 88 -8.14 -2.09 9.21
CA GLY A 88 -7.40 -2.25 7.95
C GLY A 88 -8.13 -3.10 6.91
N ILE A 89 -8.73 -4.22 7.30
CA ILE A 89 -9.51 -5.04 6.34
C ILE A 89 -10.79 -4.33 5.92
N CYS A 90 -11.44 -3.58 6.82
CA CYS A 90 -12.61 -2.76 6.47
C CYS A 90 -12.25 -1.66 5.45
N ASN A 91 -11.08 -1.04 5.60
CA ASN A 91 -10.57 -0.07 4.66
C ASN A 91 -10.31 -0.69 3.28
N ALA A 92 -9.72 -1.89 3.22
CA ALA A 92 -9.52 -2.63 1.98
C ALA A 92 -10.86 -2.93 1.27
N VAL A 93 -11.89 -3.31 2.03
CA VAL A 93 -13.26 -3.48 1.48
C VAL A 93 -13.77 -2.17 0.86
N GLY A 94 -13.58 -1.03 1.53
CA GLY A 94 -13.96 0.27 1.00
C GLY A 94 -13.21 0.65 -0.28
N LEU A 95 -11.91 0.37 -0.35
CA LEU A 95 -11.08 0.62 -1.53
C LEU A 95 -11.49 -0.27 -2.72
N ALA A 96 -11.75 -1.56 -2.48
CA ALA A 96 -12.26 -2.47 -3.50
C ALA A 96 -13.67 -2.07 -3.98
N LEU A 97 -14.53 -1.60 -3.08
CA LEU A 97 -15.84 -1.05 -3.44
C LEU A 97 -15.70 0.19 -4.33
N ALA A 98 -14.75 1.08 -4.02
CA ALA A 98 -14.47 2.26 -4.83
C ALA A 98 -14.00 1.88 -6.24
N GLU A 99 -13.07 0.93 -6.35
CA GLU A 99 -12.61 0.37 -7.64
C GLU A 99 -13.79 -0.15 -8.47
N LYS A 100 -14.57 -1.08 -7.91
CA LYS A 100 -15.73 -1.67 -8.61
C LYS A 100 -16.76 -0.64 -9.01
N HIS A 101 -17.03 0.34 -8.15
CA HIS A 101 -17.98 1.41 -8.46
C HIS A 101 -17.48 2.28 -9.62
N LEU A 102 -16.21 2.68 -9.62
CA LEU A 102 -15.62 3.50 -10.67
C LEU A 102 -15.54 2.74 -11.99
N ALA A 103 -15.11 1.47 -11.97
CA ALA A 103 -15.11 0.59 -13.12
C ALA A 103 -16.52 0.49 -13.74
N ALA A 104 -17.55 0.23 -12.94
CA ALA A 104 -18.93 0.13 -13.43
C ALA A 104 -19.47 1.45 -14.02
N ARG A 105 -18.97 2.59 -13.57
CA ARG A 105 -19.41 3.90 -14.06
C ARG A 105 -18.68 4.38 -15.31
N TYR A 106 -17.42 3.99 -15.48
CA TYR A 106 -16.54 4.61 -16.47
C TYR A 106 -15.96 3.64 -17.50
N ASN A 107 -15.85 2.35 -17.20
CA ASN A 107 -15.43 1.38 -18.21
C ASN A 107 -16.51 1.23 -19.28
N LYS A 108 -16.06 1.01 -20.52
CA LYS A 108 -16.90 0.72 -21.67
C LYS A 108 -16.49 -0.63 -22.23
N SER A 109 -17.38 -1.30 -22.98
CA SER A 109 -17.07 -2.58 -23.63
C SER A 109 -15.85 -2.51 -24.56
N SER A 110 -15.52 -1.33 -25.07
CA SER A 110 -14.35 -1.09 -25.92
C SER A 110 -13.09 -0.66 -25.16
N SER A 111 -13.17 -0.32 -23.86
CA SER A 111 -12.04 0.18 -23.09
C SER A 111 -12.30 0.10 -21.57
N GLU A 112 -11.43 -0.64 -20.89
CA GLU A 112 -11.36 -0.70 -19.43
C GLU A 112 -10.25 0.25 -18.96
N ILE A 113 -10.64 1.30 -18.23
CA ILE A 113 -9.72 2.35 -17.73
C ILE A 113 -9.51 2.27 -16.22
N VAL A 114 -10.37 1.52 -15.52
CA VAL A 114 -10.20 1.12 -14.13
C VAL A 114 -10.11 -0.40 -14.12
N ASP A 115 -8.90 -0.94 -13.96
CA ASP A 115 -8.61 -2.38 -13.97
C ASP A 115 -7.60 -2.80 -12.88
N HIS A 116 -7.39 -1.91 -11.91
CA HIS A 116 -6.54 -2.18 -10.75
C HIS A 116 -7.26 -3.04 -9.70
N TYR A 117 -6.51 -3.58 -8.76
CA TYR A 117 -7.00 -4.40 -7.64
C TYR A 117 -6.80 -3.71 -6.28
N THR A 118 -7.45 -4.24 -5.26
CA THR A 118 -7.25 -3.91 -3.84
C THR A 118 -7.40 -5.19 -3.03
#